data_AF-A0AAW2QFM7-F1
#
_entry.id   AF-A0AAW2QFM7-F1
#
_cell.length_a   1.000
_cell.length_b   1.000
_cell.length_c   1.000
_cell.angle_alpha   90.00
_cell.angle_beta   90.00
_cell.angle_gamma   90.00
#
_symmetry.space_group_name_H-M   'P 1'
#
loop_
_entity.id
_entity.type
_entity.pdbx_description
1 polymer ?
#
loop_
_entity_poly.entity_id
_entity_poly.type
_entity_poly.pdbx_seq_one_letter_code
_entity_poly.pdbx_strand_id
1 'polypeptide(L)'
;MKMEENSNTELVESLRIQMESLRRRIHELEAENDKLSVQLGNCVCQKVIDELLDVERMPRKPQYTMAPEIPLVLQSCEFEGLKFRCSSDARQAFRTHFKKECQGYKLKAAIFHEALLSSSCDLYENNQLNNRTKKKESTHIPLMSRPTEPSYEERRAKLDAGAQAK
;
A
#
# COMPACT_ATOMS: atom_id res chain seq x y z
N MET A 1 -48.62 14.89 -34.12
CA MET A 1 -48.06 15.92 -33.21
C MET A 1 -47.93 15.45 -31.75
N LYS A 2 -48.88 14.69 -31.17
CA LYS A 2 -48.80 14.27 -29.75
C LYS A 2 -47.79 13.15 -29.41
N MET A 3 -47.23 12.42 -30.39
CA MET A 3 -46.29 11.32 -30.11
C MET A 3 -44.82 11.77 -29.96
N GLU A 4 -44.42 12.85 -30.65
CA GLU A 4 -43.06 13.42 -30.58
C GLU A 4 -42.78 14.16 -29.27
N GLU A 5 -43.82 14.72 -28.67
CA GLU A 5 -43.73 15.46 -27.41
C GLU A 5 -43.45 14.52 -26.23
N ASN A 6 -43.93 13.27 -26.30
CA ASN A 6 -43.79 12.26 -25.25
C ASN A 6 -42.41 11.57 -25.26
N SER A 7 -41.76 11.45 -26.41
CA SER A 7 -40.39 10.93 -26.49
C SER A 7 -39.36 11.95 -26.00
N ASN A 8 -39.61 13.24 -26.25
CA ASN A 8 -38.73 14.31 -25.80
C ASN A 8 -38.80 14.51 -24.28
N THR A 9 -39.97 14.34 -23.66
CA THR A 9 -40.10 14.37 -22.19
C THR A 9 -39.41 13.18 -21.52
N GLU A 10 -39.49 11.97 -22.07
CA GLU A 10 -38.73 10.81 -21.58
C GLU A 10 -37.21 11.01 -21.69
N LEU A 11 -36.73 11.59 -22.79
CA LEU A 11 -35.32 11.89 -22.99
C LEU A 11 -34.82 12.94 -21.99
N VAL A 12 -35.61 13.99 -21.74
CA VAL A 12 -35.30 15.04 -20.77
C VAL A 12 -35.26 14.47 -19.34
N GLU A 13 -36.19 13.60 -18.98
CA GLU A 13 -36.21 12.95 -17.66
C GLU A 13 -35.03 11.99 -17.49
N SER A 14 -34.67 11.22 -18.54
CA SER A 14 -33.49 10.37 -18.53
C SER A 14 -32.19 11.17 -18.33
N LEU A 15 -32.04 12.29 -19.04
CA LEU A 15 -30.91 13.21 -18.88
C LEU A 15 -30.86 13.83 -17.48
N ARG A 16 -32.01 14.19 -16.92
CA ARG A 16 -32.12 14.72 -15.56
C ARG A 16 -31.65 13.70 -14.54
N ILE A 17 -32.11 12.46 -14.63
CA ILE A 17 -31.70 11.35 -13.75
C ILE A 17 -30.18 11.11 -13.86
N GLN A 18 -29.62 11.14 -15.08
CA GLN A 18 -28.17 11.01 -15.28
C GLN A 18 -27.39 12.16 -14.66
N MET A 19 -27.85 13.41 -14.82
CA MET A 19 -27.23 14.58 -14.22
C MET A 19 -27.27 14.54 -12.68
N GLU A 20 -28.39 14.10 -12.09
CA GLU A 20 -28.53 13.92 -10.65
C GLU A 20 -27.65 12.77 -10.12
N SER A 21 -27.52 11.69 -10.89
CA SER A 21 -26.58 10.59 -10.60
C SER A 21 -25.12 11.07 -10.59
N LEU A 22 -24.71 11.82 -11.61
CA LEU A 22 -23.37 12.40 -11.72
C LEU A 22 -23.07 13.37 -10.59
N ARG A 23 -24.02 14.25 -10.25
CA ARG A 23 -23.89 15.17 -9.11
C ARG A 23 -23.66 14.43 -7.79
N ARG A 24 -24.43 13.37 -7.53
CA ARG A 24 -24.21 12.54 -6.34
C ARG A 24 -22.82 11.91 -6.33
N ARG A 25 -22.36 11.40 -7.47
CA ARG A 25 -21.02 10.79 -7.55
C ARG A 25 -19.89 11.80 -7.34
N ILE A 26 -20.02 13.02 -7.86
CA ILE A 26 -19.06 14.10 -7.62
C ILE A 26 -18.99 14.42 -6.13
N HIS A 27 -20.15 14.60 -5.48
CA HIS A 27 -20.19 14.89 -4.05
C HIS A 27 -19.59 13.75 -3.20
N GLU A 28 -19.83 12.48 -3.55
CA GLU A 28 -19.17 11.35 -2.91
C GLU A 28 -17.65 11.39 -3.08
N LEU A 29 -17.16 11.66 -4.29
CA LEU A 29 -15.73 11.74 -4.57
C LEU A 29 -15.07 12.91 -3.83
N GLU A 30 -15.74 14.06 -3.75
CA GLU A 30 -15.28 15.21 -2.98
C GLU A 30 -15.18 14.87 -1.49
N ALA A 31 -16.21 14.22 -0.92
CA ALA A 31 -16.19 13.76 0.47
C ALA A 31 -15.10 12.71 0.75
N GLU A 32 -14.89 11.76 -0.17
CA GLU A 32 -13.79 10.79 -0.09
C GLU A 32 -12.43 11.49 -0.16
N ASN A 33 -12.27 12.50 -1.01
CA ASN A 33 -11.04 13.26 -1.14
C ASN A 33 -10.74 14.10 0.10
N ASP A 34 -11.75 14.76 0.69
CA ASP A 34 -11.62 15.48 1.95
C ASP A 34 -11.21 14.53 3.09
N LYS A 35 -11.83 13.34 3.14
CA LYS A 35 -11.48 12.30 4.10
C LYS A 35 -10.04 11.81 3.92
N LEU A 36 -9.62 11.55 2.69
CA LEU A 36 -8.25 11.14 2.38
C LEU A 36 -7.25 12.26 2.73
N SER A 37 -7.60 13.51 2.44
CA SER A 37 -6.79 14.69 2.77
C SER A 37 -6.56 14.81 4.27
N VAL A 38 -7.61 14.65 5.10
CA VAL A 38 -7.48 14.60 6.57
C VAL A 38 -6.62 13.42 7.03
N GLN A 39 -6.80 12.24 6.44
CA GLN A 39 -5.97 11.07 6.75
C GLN A 39 -4.49 11.27 6.39
N LEU A 40 -4.21 11.91 5.25
CA LEU A 40 -2.86 12.28 4.82
C LEU A 40 -2.25 13.40 5.67
N GLY A 41 -3.06 14.36 6.14
CA GLY A 41 -2.62 15.40 7.09
C GLY A 41 -2.16 14.83 8.43
N ASN A 42 -2.70 13.68 8.83
CA ASN A 42 -2.27 12.93 10.01
C ASN A 42 -1.06 11.99 9.73
N CYS A 43 -0.60 11.90 8.48
CA CYS A 43 0.56 11.08 8.14
C CYS A 43 1.84 11.73 8.68
N VAL A 44 2.52 11.03 9.58
CA VAL A 44 3.83 11.46 10.12
C VAL A 44 4.93 11.32 9.07
N CYS A 45 4.65 10.72 7.91
CA CYS A 45 5.63 10.42 6.87
C CYS A 45 6.44 11.64 6.38
N GLN A 46 5.86 12.83 6.38
CA GLN A 46 6.60 14.06 6.04
C GLN A 46 7.59 14.47 7.15
N LYS A 47 7.16 14.40 8.41
CA LYS A 47 7.97 14.82 9.56
C LYS A 47 9.09 13.84 9.89
N VAL A 48 8.88 12.54 9.64
CA VAL A 48 9.88 11.50 9.90
C VAL A 48 11.18 11.76 9.13
N ILE A 49 11.09 12.24 7.89
CA ILE A 49 12.30 12.52 7.09
C ILE A 49 13.08 13.68 7.70
N ASP A 50 12.41 14.77 8.07
CA ASP A 50 13.06 15.90 8.73
C ASP A 50 13.73 15.49 10.05
N GLU A 51 13.07 14.64 10.84
CA GLU A 51 13.64 14.12 12.10
C GLU A 51 14.84 13.18 11.89
N LEU A 52 14.87 12.42 10.79
CA LEU A 52 16.00 11.53 10.46
C LEU A 52 17.17 12.28 9.83
N LEU A 53 16.91 13.41 9.15
CA LEU A 53 17.95 14.26 8.57
C LEU A 53 18.54 15.26 9.57
N ASP A 54 17.90 15.42 10.74
CA ASP A 54 18.45 16.18 11.86
C ASP A 54 19.63 15.43 12.50
N VAL A 55 20.85 15.89 12.19
CA VAL A 55 22.11 15.29 12.65
C VAL A 55 22.30 15.45 14.16
N GLU A 56 21.74 16.50 14.78
CA GLU A 56 21.85 16.71 16.22
C GLU A 56 20.94 15.73 16.98
N ARG A 57 19.73 15.52 16.45
CA ARG A 57 18.74 14.65 17.07
C ARG A 57 18.96 13.17 16.76
N MET A 58 19.41 12.85 15.56
CA MET A 58 19.68 11.49 15.07
C MET A 58 21.10 11.38 14.51
N PRO A 59 22.14 11.42 15.36
CA PRO A 59 23.54 11.46 14.91
C PRO A 59 24.00 10.18 14.20
N ARG A 60 23.21 9.10 14.31
CA ARG A 60 23.53 7.80 13.74
C ARG A 60 22.31 7.18 13.07
N LYS A 61 22.58 6.48 11.97
CA LYS A 61 21.58 5.79 11.16
C LYS A 61 20.86 4.71 11.98
N PRO A 62 19.52 4.73 12.06
CA PRO A 62 18.75 3.62 12.62
C PRO A 62 18.96 2.32 11.84
N GLN A 63 18.88 1.18 12.50
CA GLN A 63 18.98 -0.11 11.84
C GLN A 63 17.69 -0.44 11.07
N TYR A 64 17.84 -0.80 9.79
CA TYR A 64 16.76 -1.24 8.93
C TYR A 64 16.89 -2.74 8.65
N THR A 65 15.77 -3.46 8.70
CA THR A 65 15.72 -4.81 8.12
C THR A 65 15.85 -4.69 6.61
N MET A 66 16.52 -5.65 5.97
CA MET A 66 16.49 -5.75 4.52
C MET A 66 15.04 -5.81 4.03
N ALA A 67 14.78 -5.20 2.88
CA ALA A 67 13.50 -5.35 2.21
C ALA A 67 13.23 -6.85 1.99
N PRO A 68 11.96 -7.29 2.03
CA PRO A 68 11.60 -8.65 1.64
C PRO A 68 12.16 -8.99 0.25
N GLU A 69 12.42 -10.28 -0.01
CA GLU A 69 12.96 -10.76 -1.29
C GLU A 69 12.00 -10.58 -2.49
N ILE A 70 10.83 -10.00 -2.25
CA ILE A 70 9.88 -9.65 -3.29
C ILE A 70 10.53 -8.58 -4.18
N PRO A 71 10.55 -8.78 -5.51
CA PRO A 71 11.23 -7.85 -6.41
C PRO A 71 10.60 -6.46 -6.35
N LEU A 72 11.45 -5.43 -6.28
CA LEU A 72 11.03 -4.06 -6.47
C LEU A 72 10.59 -3.86 -7.93
N VAL A 73 9.41 -3.27 -8.14
CA VAL A 73 8.87 -3.00 -9.47
C VAL A 73 8.99 -1.50 -9.74
N LEU A 74 9.79 -1.12 -10.74
CA LEU A 74 9.82 0.25 -11.25
C LEU A 74 8.50 0.53 -11.98
N GLN A 75 7.62 1.31 -11.36
CA GLN A 75 6.27 1.57 -11.87
C GLN A 75 6.28 2.49 -13.11
N SER A 76 7.07 3.56 -13.06
CA SER A 76 7.16 4.55 -14.13
C SER A 76 8.55 5.19 -14.14
N CYS A 77 8.94 5.70 -15.30
CA CYS A 77 10.10 6.57 -15.46
C CYS A 77 9.69 7.73 -16.37
N GLU A 78 10.18 8.92 -16.03
CA GLU A 78 9.98 10.13 -16.81
C GLU A 78 11.32 10.84 -16.93
N PHE A 79 11.54 11.48 -18.07
CA PHE A 79 12.77 12.19 -18.38
C PHE A 79 12.41 13.54 -18.96
N GLU A 80 13.17 14.56 -18.57
CA GLU A 80 12.99 15.91 -19.07
C GLU A 80 13.16 15.94 -20.61
N GLY A 81 12.22 16.58 -21.30
CA GLY A 81 12.24 16.71 -22.76
C GLY A 81 11.88 15.44 -23.55
N LEU A 82 11.60 14.30 -22.89
CA LEU A 82 11.21 13.05 -23.57
C LEU A 82 9.73 12.72 -23.34
N LYS A 83 8.99 12.57 -24.45
CA LYS A 83 7.60 12.12 -24.42
C LYS A 83 7.49 10.72 -25.00
N PHE A 84 7.28 9.73 -24.14
CA PHE A 84 7.00 8.37 -24.57
C PHE A 84 5.68 8.32 -25.34
N ARG A 85 5.71 7.75 -26.54
CA ARG A 85 4.51 7.53 -27.38
C ARG A 85 4.14 6.06 -27.32
N CYS A 86 2.86 5.79 -27.11
CA CYS A 86 2.27 4.46 -27.19
C CYS A 86 1.04 4.57 -28.09
N SER A 87 0.98 3.75 -29.14
CA SER A 87 -0.19 3.72 -30.02
C SER A 87 -1.44 3.32 -29.25
N SER A 88 -2.61 3.75 -29.74
CA SER A 88 -3.88 3.39 -29.11
C SER A 88 -4.04 1.87 -29.01
N ASP A 89 -3.70 1.14 -30.08
CA ASP A 89 -3.82 -0.32 -30.13
C ASP A 89 -2.88 -1.01 -29.16
N ALA A 90 -1.62 -0.58 -29.08
CA ALA A 90 -0.66 -1.15 -28.12
C ALA A 90 -1.10 -0.89 -26.67
N ARG A 91 -1.61 0.31 -26.38
CA ARG A 91 -2.18 0.64 -25.07
C ARG A 91 -3.39 -0.24 -24.74
N GLN A 92 -4.28 -0.46 -25.69
CA GLN A 92 -5.48 -1.26 -25.49
C GLN A 92 -5.15 -2.75 -25.32
N ALA A 93 -4.21 -3.28 -26.12
CA ALA A 93 -3.69 -4.63 -25.97
C ALA A 93 -3.07 -4.84 -24.59
N PHE A 94 -2.24 -3.90 -24.14
CA PHE A 94 -1.63 -3.91 -22.81
C PHE A 94 -2.69 -3.88 -21.70
N ARG A 95 -3.67 -2.97 -21.75
CA ARG A 95 -4.77 -2.90 -20.77
C ARG A 95 -5.56 -4.20 -20.70
N THR A 96 -5.86 -4.79 -21.85
CA THR A 96 -6.61 -6.05 -21.92
C THR A 96 -5.82 -7.21 -21.31
N HIS A 97 -4.53 -7.31 -21.64
CA HIS A 97 -3.64 -8.33 -21.10
C HIS A 97 -3.51 -8.21 -19.57
N PHE A 98 -3.18 -7.02 -19.06
CA PHE A 98 -3.04 -6.80 -17.61
C PHE A 98 -4.35 -7.03 -16.85
N LYS A 99 -5.50 -6.68 -17.44
CA LYS A 99 -6.81 -6.97 -16.84
C LYS A 99 -7.02 -8.47 -16.69
N LYS A 100 -6.68 -9.26 -17.72
CA LYS A 100 -6.77 -10.73 -17.69
C LYS A 100 -5.83 -11.32 -16.64
N GLU A 101 -4.56 -10.90 -16.61
CA GLU A 101 -3.59 -11.39 -15.62
C GLU A 101 -4.02 -11.03 -14.19
N CYS A 102 -4.47 -9.79 -13.96
CA CYS A 102 -5.00 -9.34 -12.66
C CYS A 102 -6.18 -10.19 -12.20
N GLN A 103 -7.11 -10.54 -13.09
CA GLN A 103 -8.22 -11.43 -12.77
C GLN A 103 -7.72 -12.83 -12.36
N GLY A 104 -6.74 -13.38 -13.08
CA GLY A 104 -6.11 -14.66 -12.74
C GLY A 104 -5.47 -14.66 -11.34
N TYR A 105 -4.72 -13.61 -11.01
CA TYR A 105 -4.13 -13.48 -9.68
C TYR A 105 -5.17 -13.29 -8.57
N LYS A 106 -6.23 -12.50 -8.82
CA LYS A 106 -7.34 -12.35 -7.88
C LYS A 106 -8.03 -13.67 -7.58
N LEU A 107 -8.27 -14.49 -8.60
CA LEU A 107 -8.85 -15.81 -8.44
C LEU A 107 -7.94 -16.72 -7.59
N LYS A 108 -6.63 -16.78 -7.91
CA LYS A 108 -5.65 -17.55 -7.12
C LYS A 108 -5.61 -17.09 -5.66
N ALA A 109 -5.58 -15.79 -5.43
CA ALA A 109 -5.59 -15.22 -4.08
C ALA A 109 -6.88 -15.60 -3.33
N ALA A 110 -8.05 -15.52 -3.97
CA ALA A 110 -9.32 -15.93 -3.38
C ALA A 110 -9.33 -17.42 -3.00
N ILE A 111 -8.82 -18.30 -3.88
CA ILE A 111 -8.69 -19.74 -3.60
C ILE A 111 -7.81 -19.98 -2.38
N PHE A 112 -6.64 -19.34 -2.31
CA PHE A 112 -5.75 -19.50 -1.15
C PHE A 112 -6.37 -18.93 0.13
N HIS A 113 -7.07 -17.82 0.04
CA HIS A 113 -7.76 -17.22 1.17
C HIS A 113 -8.87 -18.15 1.70
N GLU A 114 -9.65 -18.76 0.80
CA GLU A 114 -10.69 -19.72 1.16
C GLU A 114 -10.09 -20.99 1.79
N ALA A 115 -9.00 -21.52 1.21
CA ALA A 115 -8.30 -22.67 1.77
C ALA A 115 -7.77 -22.39 3.19
N LEU A 116 -7.26 -21.18 3.44
CA LEU A 116 -6.83 -20.76 4.78
C LEU A 116 -8.01 -20.75 5.77
N LEU A 117 -9.16 -20.16 5.40
CA LEU A 117 -10.37 -20.14 6.23
C LEU A 117 -10.92 -21.55 6.49
N SER A 118 -10.90 -22.41 5.48
CA SER A 118 -11.33 -23.82 5.61
C SER A 118 -10.36 -24.64 6.49
N SER A 119 -9.07 -24.30 6.48
CA SER A 119 -8.05 -24.97 7.30
C SER A 119 -8.08 -24.57 8.77
N SER A 120 -8.67 -23.42 9.12
CA SER A 120 -8.88 -23.00 10.51
C SER A 120 -10.01 -23.76 11.22
N CYS A 121 -10.21 -25.03 10.88
CA CYS A 121 -11.15 -25.91 11.55
C CYS A 121 -10.68 -26.11 13.00
N ASP A 122 -11.39 -25.50 13.94
CA ASP A 122 -11.21 -25.70 15.38
C ASP A 122 -11.44 -27.18 15.72
N LEU A 123 -10.38 -27.89 16.09
CA LEU A 123 -10.48 -29.19 16.72
C LEU A 123 -11.12 -29.02 18.11
N TYR A 124 -12.44 -29.11 18.18
CA TYR A 124 -13.11 -29.42 19.44
C TYR A 124 -13.09 -30.93 19.64
N GLU A 125 -12.19 -31.41 20.50
CA GLU A 125 -12.58 -32.20 21.67
C GLU A 125 -11.46 -32.15 22.74
N ASN A 126 -11.79 -31.47 23.84
CA ASN A 126 -11.40 -31.75 25.22
C ASN A 126 -10.01 -32.33 25.50
N ASN A 127 -9.05 -31.47 25.84
CA ASN A 127 -8.20 -31.73 27.01
C ASN A 127 -7.58 -30.43 27.56
N GLN A 128 -7.66 -30.29 28.88
CA GLN A 128 -7.20 -29.15 29.68
C GLN A 128 -5.66 -29.00 29.69
N LEU A 129 -5.05 -28.52 28.60
CA LEU A 129 -3.71 -27.96 28.67
C LEU A 129 -3.71 -26.49 28.25
N ASN A 130 -3.79 -25.62 29.26
CA ASN A 130 -3.25 -24.26 29.35
C ASN A 130 -2.69 -23.66 28.04
N ASN A 131 -3.57 -23.30 27.11
CA ASN A 131 -3.19 -22.48 25.97
C ASN A 131 -3.07 -21.02 26.43
N ARG A 132 -1.89 -20.69 26.97
CA ARG A 132 -1.35 -19.33 26.86
C ARG A 132 -1.19 -19.06 25.36
N THR A 133 -2.23 -18.60 24.69
CA THR A 133 -2.09 -17.86 23.43
C THR A 133 -1.31 -16.60 23.79
N LYS A 134 0.02 -16.71 23.83
CA LYS A 134 0.91 -15.55 23.88
C LYS A 134 0.54 -14.76 22.64
N LYS A 135 -0.26 -13.71 22.83
CA LYS A 135 -0.46 -12.65 21.83
C LYS A 135 0.93 -12.29 21.35
N LYS A 136 1.28 -12.69 20.13
CA LYS A 136 2.62 -12.49 19.59
C LYS A 136 2.85 -11.00 19.65
N GLU A 137 3.71 -10.54 20.56
CA GLU A 137 4.03 -9.13 20.70
C GLU A 137 4.40 -8.60 19.32
N SER A 138 3.86 -7.44 18.95
CA SER A 138 4.12 -6.88 17.63
C SER A 138 5.64 -6.73 17.50
N THR A 139 6.24 -7.49 16.58
CA THR A 139 7.69 -7.47 16.33
C THR A 139 8.14 -6.11 15.77
N HIS A 140 7.19 -5.25 15.43
CA HIS A 140 7.44 -3.91 14.91
C HIS A 140 7.96 -2.97 16.01
N ILE A 141 9.23 -2.58 15.88
CA ILE A 141 9.83 -1.49 16.66
C ILE A 141 9.69 -0.19 15.85
N PRO A 142 9.05 0.86 16.42
CA PRO A 142 8.94 2.18 15.79
C PRO A 142 10.31 2.72 15.38
N LEU A 143 10.36 3.45 14.27
CA LEU A 143 11.60 3.85 13.62
C LEU A 143 12.57 4.62 14.53
N MET A 144 12.05 5.58 15.30
CA MET A 144 12.83 6.41 16.21
C MET A 144 13.28 5.67 17.48
N SER A 145 12.77 4.46 17.73
CA SER A 145 13.13 3.62 18.87
C SER A 145 14.08 2.48 18.49
N ARG A 146 14.54 2.43 17.23
CA ARG A 146 15.45 1.38 16.76
C ARG A 146 16.87 1.64 17.24
N PRO A 147 17.66 0.57 17.48
CA PRO A 147 19.09 0.72 17.69
C PRO A 147 19.75 1.35 16.47
N THR A 148 20.80 2.12 16.70
CA THR A 148 21.58 2.78 15.64
C THR A 148 22.82 1.97 15.28
N GLU A 149 23.35 2.18 14.07
CA GLU A 149 24.58 1.52 13.64
C GLU A 149 25.80 1.98 14.46
N PRO A 150 26.77 1.08 14.71
CA PRO A 150 27.97 1.44 15.45
C PRO A 150 28.84 2.42 14.66
N SER A 151 29.49 3.34 15.38
CA SER A 151 30.41 4.31 14.80
C SER A 151 31.62 3.62 14.17
N TYR A 152 32.37 4.36 13.35
CA TYR A 152 33.64 3.84 12.82
C TYR A 152 34.63 3.52 13.95
N GLU A 153 34.73 4.39 14.95
CA GLU A 153 35.61 4.21 16.11
C GLU A 153 35.22 2.99 16.95
N GLU A 154 33.92 2.78 17.20
CA GLU A 154 33.41 1.60 17.89
C GLU A 154 33.73 0.31 17.12
N ARG A 155 33.64 0.36 15.78
CA ARG A 155 34.02 -0.77 14.91
C ARG A 155 35.52 -1.05 14.94
N ARG A 156 36.35 -0.01 14.91
CA ARG A 156 37.82 -0.11 15.03
C ARG A 156 38.23 -0.70 16.37
N ALA A 157 37.70 -0.17 17.47
CA ALA A 157 37.98 -0.68 18.81
C ALA A 157 37.62 -2.16 18.97
N LYS A 158 36.51 -2.62 18.37
CA LYS A 158 36.13 -4.04 18.33
C LYS A 158 37.13 -4.91 17.58
N LEU A 159 37.63 -4.46 16.43
CA LEU A 159 38.62 -5.19 15.65
C LEU A 159 39.96 -5.26 16.38
N ASP A 160 40.39 -4.13 16.94
CA ASP A 160 41.65 -4.00 17.66
C ASP A 160 41.61 -4.85 18.95
N ALA A 161 40.48 -4.88 19.68
CA ALA A 161 40.27 -5.79 20.83
C ALA A 161 40.24 -7.28 20.44
N GLY A 162 39.66 -7.62 19.29
CA GLY A 162 39.65 -8.99 18.77
C GLY A 162 41.03 -9.49 18.33
N ALA A 163 41.94 -8.58 17.97
CA ALA A 163 43.33 -8.89 17.66
C ALA A 163 44.18 -9.10 18.92
N GLN A 164 43.85 -8.44 20.04
CA GLN A 164 44.55 -8.59 21.33
C GLN A 164 44.14 -9.84 22.13
N ALA A 165 43.00 -10.46 21.79
CA ALA A 165 42.48 -11.67 22.43
C ALA A 165 42.97 -12.99 21.78
N LYS A 166 43.88 -12.91 20.80
CA LYS A 166 44.53 -14.04 20.13
C LYS A 166 46.02 -14.06 20.44
#